data_AF-A0A416RWY1-F1
#
_entry.id   AF-A0A416RWY1-F1
#
_cell.length_a   1.000
_cell.length_b   1.000
_cell.length_c   1.000
_cell.angle_alpha   90.00
_cell.angle_beta   90.00
_cell.angle_gamma   90.00
#
_symmetry.space_group_name_H-M   'P 1'
#
loop_
_entity.id
_entity.type
_entity.pdbx_description
1 polymer ?
#
loop_
_entity_poly.entity_id
_entity_poly.type
_entity_poly.pdbx_seq_one_letter_code
_entity_poly.pdbx_strand_id
1 'polypeptide(L)'
;MEDVRWPAEQLEEHHLEISNRIRNLFWTVSGDYDTEFEPDTEKYVYSKQTVLYEAVKQGAFARYFDQKKLGMYLMKKLHFSAGEDMLLPLQRFRNYEEPRETNERIFQFRAYANNRDGLALKTVGSSLMERPEKNKILIVLSDGKPCDMSIQRPGTRQPKIYDGEKAVKDTAYEVRRARNQGIFVIGIFVGNEEELSVEKRIYGKDFAYIRNISNFSRIVGTFLRRQIDME
;
A
#
# COMPACT_ATOMS: atom_id res chain seq x y z
N MET A 1 15.80 -44.04 37.43
CA MET A 1 15.75 -43.69 36.00
C MET A 1 17.18 -43.43 35.61
N GLU A 2 17.75 -44.30 34.77
CA GLU A 2 19.09 -44.08 34.22
C GLU A 2 19.10 -42.78 33.44
N ASP A 3 20.03 -41.90 33.79
CA ASP A 3 20.31 -40.67 33.08
C ASP A 3 21.05 -41.06 31.80
N VAL A 4 20.30 -41.39 30.75
CA VAL A 4 20.86 -41.77 29.44
C VAL A 4 21.47 -40.52 28.83
N ARG A 5 22.75 -40.25 29.15
CA ARG A 5 23.56 -39.28 28.42
C ARG A 5 23.91 -39.87 27.06
N TRP A 6 23.28 -39.35 26.01
CA TRP A 6 23.72 -39.59 24.64
C TRP A 6 25.19 -39.14 24.47
N PRO A 7 26.02 -39.93 23.77
CA PRO A 7 27.34 -39.49 23.29
C PRO A 7 27.24 -38.18 22.52
N ALA A 8 28.27 -37.32 22.64
CA ALA A 8 28.29 -36.00 21.99
C ALA A 8 28.03 -36.06 20.47
N GLU A 9 28.58 -37.06 19.79
CA GLU A 9 28.38 -37.29 18.35
C GLU A 9 26.91 -37.54 17.99
N GLN A 10 26.15 -38.25 18.81
CA GLN A 10 24.74 -38.55 18.54
C GLN A 10 23.83 -37.33 18.79
N LEU A 11 24.22 -36.45 19.71
CA LEU A 11 23.55 -35.17 19.93
C LEU A 11 23.79 -34.20 18.77
N GLU A 12 25.01 -34.20 18.23
CA GLU A 12 25.41 -33.38 17.10
C GLU A 12 24.73 -33.82 15.79
N GLU A 13 24.67 -35.14 15.54
CA GLU A 13 23.97 -35.73 14.39
C GLU A 13 22.46 -35.40 14.41
N HIS A 14 21.82 -35.51 15.58
CA HIS A 14 20.41 -35.17 15.77
C HIS A 14 20.16 -33.66 15.57
N HIS A 15 21.07 -32.81 16.02
CA HIS A 15 21.01 -31.36 15.76
C HIS A 15 21.09 -31.05 14.26
N LEU A 16 21.98 -31.74 13.54
CA LEU A 16 22.17 -31.57 12.11
C LEU A 16 20.93 -32.02 11.33
N GLU A 17 20.31 -33.15 11.71
CA GLU A 17 19.06 -33.62 11.11
C GLU A 17 17.92 -32.60 11.28
N ILE A 18 17.73 -32.09 12.49
CA ILE A 18 16.71 -31.08 12.78
C ILE A 18 16.96 -29.81 11.95
N SER A 19 18.20 -29.33 11.93
CA SER A 19 18.62 -28.17 11.14
C SER A 19 18.26 -28.34 9.66
N ASN A 20 18.62 -29.48 9.08
CA ASN A 20 18.34 -29.79 7.68
C ASN A 20 16.84 -29.88 7.38
N ARG A 21 16.04 -30.45 8.29
CA ARG A 21 14.58 -30.53 8.11
C ARG A 21 13.92 -29.15 8.10
N ILE A 22 14.36 -28.25 8.98
CA ILE A 22 13.85 -26.88 9.05
C ILE A 22 14.27 -26.09 7.79
N ARG A 23 15.53 -26.23 7.34
CA ARG A 23 16.00 -25.63 6.08
C ARG A 23 15.24 -26.11 4.86
N ASN A 24 15.03 -27.42 4.74
CA ASN A 24 14.28 -27.98 3.62
C ASN A 24 12.86 -27.42 3.56
N LEU A 25 12.22 -27.21 4.71
CA LEU A 25 10.90 -26.58 4.77
C LEU A 25 10.94 -25.12 4.28
N PHE A 26 11.92 -24.34 4.75
CA PHE A 26 12.13 -22.97 4.29
C PHE A 26 12.36 -22.92 2.76
N TRP A 27 13.30 -23.71 2.23
CA TRP A 27 13.66 -23.74 0.81
C TRP A 27 12.51 -24.21 -0.09
N THR A 28 11.73 -25.19 0.38
CA THR A 28 10.54 -25.65 -0.35
C THR A 28 9.52 -24.53 -0.52
N VAL A 29 9.29 -23.74 0.53
CA VAL A 29 8.33 -22.63 0.49
C VAL A 29 8.91 -21.45 -0.31
N SER A 30 10.20 -21.14 -0.14
CA SER A 30 10.87 -20.06 -0.86
C SER A 30 10.94 -20.32 -2.37
N GLY A 31 11.11 -21.59 -2.77
CA GLY A 31 11.41 -21.97 -4.15
C GLY A 31 12.86 -21.69 -4.55
N ASP A 32 13.74 -21.41 -3.58
CA ASP A 32 15.16 -21.08 -3.75
C ASP A 32 15.98 -21.82 -2.69
N TYR A 33 16.82 -22.76 -3.14
CA TYR A 33 17.67 -23.60 -2.31
C TYR A 33 19.06 -23.01 -2.06
N ASP A 34 19.40 -21.91 -2.74
CA ASP A 34 20.68 -21.21 -2.56
C ASP A 34 20.59 -20.10 -1.51
N THR A 35 19.37 -19.76 -1.07
CA THR A 35 19.14 -18.76 -0.02
C THR A 35 19.70 -19.24 1.32
N GLU A 36 20.58 -18.42 1.92
CA GLU A 36 21.08 -18.64 3.28
C GLU A 36 19.96 -18.52 4.32
N PHE A 37 19.80 -19.56 5.14
CA PHE A 37 18.85 -19.61 6.25
C PHE A 37 19.42 -20.41 7.42
N GLU A 38 19.41 -19.79 8.60
CA GLU A 38 19.90 -20.38 9.85
C GLU A 38 18.71 -20.77 10.74
N PRO A 39 18.43 -22.08 10.90
CA PRO A 39 17.31 -22.56 11.69
C PRO A 39 17.60 -22.49 13.20
N ASP A 40 16.60 -22.06 13.97
CA ASP A 40 16.65 -22.05 15.44
C ASP A 40 16.44 -23.47 16.01
N THR A 41 17.52 -24.24 16.04
CA THR A 41 17.52 -25.63 16.51
C THR A 41 17.36 -25.75 18.03
N GLU A 42 17.78 -24.75 18.80
CA GLU A 42 17.62 -24.73 20.25
C GLU A 42 16.14 -24.58 20.64
N LYS A 43 15.42 -23.65 20.00
CA LYS A 43 13.98 -23.45 20.21
C LYS A 43 13.14 -24.61 19.71
N TYR A 44 13.64 -25.39 18.75
CA TYR A 44 12.94 -26.55 18.24
C TYR A 44 12.74 -27.63 19.33
N VAL A 45 13.68 -27.75 20.27
CA VAL A 45 13.64 -28.72 21.37
C VAL A 45 12.39 -28.56 22.23
N TYR A 46 11.98 -27.31 22.51
CA TYR A 46 10.84 -27.01 23.38
C TYR A 46 9.64 -26.39 22.66
N SER A 47 9.75 -25.98 21.39
CA SER A 47 8.66 -25.35 20.63
C SER A 47 8.70 -25.66 19.13
N LYS A 48 8.63 -26.95 18.79
CA LYS A 48 8.64 -27.46 17.41
C LYS A 48 7.68 -26.74 16.46
N GLN A 49 6.41 -26.57 16.83
CA GLN A 49 5.41 -25.97 15.93
C GLN A 49 5.74 -24.52 15.60
N THR A 50 6.24 -23.76 16.58
CA THR A 50 6.65 -22.36 16.40
C THR A 50 7.79 -22.27 15.40
N VAL A 51 8.84 -23.07 15.56
CA VAL A 51 10.01 -23.04 14.67
C VAL A 51 9.65 -23.45 13.25
N LEU A 52 8.79 -24.47 13.08
CA LEU A 52 8.32 -24.87 11.75
C LEU A 52 7.45 -23.79 11.10
N TYR A 53 6.55 -23.16 11.87
CA TYR A 53 5.74 -22.03 11.39
C TYR A 53 6.62 -20.84 10.98
N GLU A 54 7.65 -20.52 11.78
CA GLU A 54 8.62 -19.48 11.49
C GLU A 54 9.38 -19.77 10.20
N ALA A 55 9.83 -21.01 9.98
CA ALA A 55 10.51 -21.41 8.74
C ALA A 55 9.60 -21.27 7.52
N VAL A 56 8.33 -21.70 7.60
CA VAL A 56 7.34 -21.53 6.52
C VAL A 56 7.09 -20.06 6.24
N LYS A 57 6.88 -19.26 7.30
CA LYS A 57 6.67 -17.83 7.19
C LYS A 57 7.86 -17.17 6.50
N GLN A 58 9.08 -17.43 6.97
CA GLN A 58 10.29 -16.85 6.39
C GLN A 58 10.52 -17.29 4.94
N GLY A 59 10.25 -18.57 4.60
CA GLY A 59 10.32 -19.05 3.22
C GLY A 59 9.32 -18.33 2.32
N ALA A 60 8.09 -18.13 2.78
CA ALA A 60 7.09 -17.34 2.05
C ALA A 60 7.52 -15.88 1.90
N PHE A 61 8.12 -15.29 2.94
CA PHE A 61 8.69 -13.94 2.84
C PHE A 61 9.78 -13.86 1.77
N ALA A 62 10.70 -14.82 1.72
CA ALA A 62 11.76 -14.87 0.71
C ALA A 62 11.19 -15.02 -0.71
N ARG A 63 10.13 -15.82 -0.89
CA ARG A 63 9.49 -16.02 -2.21
C ARG A 63 8.76 -14.79 -2.72
N TYR A 64 7.95 -14.18 -1.86
CA TYR A 64 6.95 -13.20 -2.29
C TYR A 64 7.38 -11.75 -2.07
N PHE A 65 8.41 -11.51 -1.27
CA PHE A 65 8.87 -10.16 -0.95
C PHE A 65 10.35 -9.98 -1.30
N ASP A 66 10.65 -8.85 -1.92
CA ASP A 66 12.02 -8.36 -2.06
C ASP A 66 12.52 -7.90 -0.68
N GLN A 67 13.36 -8.72 -0.04
CA GLN A 67 13.86 -8.49 1.32
C GLN A 67 14.56 -7.14 1.47
N LYS A 68 15.26 -6.68 0.42
CA LYS A 68 15.96 -5.39 0.44
C LYS A 68 14.97 -4.22 0.38
N LYS A 69 13.94 -4.30 -0.46
CA LYS A 69 12.88 -3.28 -0.53
C LYS A 69 12.00 -3.29 0.71
N LEU A 70 11.63 -4.46 1.22
CA LEU A 70 10.85 -4.59 2.46
C LEU A 70 11.66 -4.12 3.67
N GLY A 71 12.94 -4.50 3.76
CA GLY A 71 13.88 -4.03 4.78
C GLY A 71 14.04 -2.51 4.71
N MET A 72 14.21 -1.94 3.52
CA MET A 72 14.28 -0.48 3.34
C MET A 72 12.95 0.20 3.66
N TYR A 73 11.81 -0.42 3.36
CA TYR A 73 10.50 0.05 3.73
C TYR A 73 10.32 0.07 5.25
N LEU A 74 10.63 -1.03 5.94
CA LEU A 74 10.57 -1.15 7.39
C LEU A 74 11.57 -0.20 8.07
N MET A 75 12.82 -0.13 7.61
CA MET A 75 13.82 0.82 8.11
C MET A 75 13.35 2.26 7.94
N LYS A 76 12.81 2.62 6.77
CA LYS A 76 12.22 3.94 6.54
C LYS A 76 11.03 4.15 7.48
N LYS A 77 10.18 3.17 7.70
CA LYS A 77 8.99 3.31 8.56
C LYS A 77 9.32 3.37 10.05
N LEU A 78 10.26 2.57 10.53
CA LEU A 78 10.76 2.53 11.90
C LEU A 78 11.61 3.78 12.22
N HIS A 79 12.55 4.17 11.36
CA HIS A 79 13.37 5.37 11.57
C HIS A 79 12.63 6.69 11.35
N PHE A 80 11.56 6.70 10.54
CA PHE A 80 10.67 7.87 10.38
C PHE A 80 9.33 7.69 11.12
N SER A 81 9.27 6.77 12.09
CA SER A 81 8.23 6.66 13.10
C SER A 81 6.77 6.63 12.61
N ALA A 82 6.49 5.88 11.54
CA ALA A 82 5.13 5.37 11.40
C ALA A 82 4.86 4.46 12.61
N GLY A 83 3.79 4.70 13.37
CA GLY A 83 3.26 3.64 14.26
C GLY A 83 3.03 2.36 13.45
N GLU A 84 3.11 1.19 14.09
CA GLU A 84 2.71 -0.07 13.44
C GLU A 84 1.29 0.03 12.86
N ASP A 85 0.46 0.84 13.50
CA ASP A 85 -0.93 1.22 13.19
C ASP A 85 -1.07 2.45 12.28
N MET A 86 0.03 3.16 11.97
CA MET A 86 0.10 4.29 11.03
C MET A 86 0.77 3.88 9.71
N LEU A 87 0.42 2.69 9.22
CA LEU A 87 0.39 2.47 7.79
C LEU A 87 -0.67 3.43 7.26
N LEU A 88 -0.34 4.44 6.43
CA LEU A 88 -1.35 5.21 5.70
C LEU A 88 -2.24 4.18 5.00
N PRO A 89 -3.46 3.90 5.50
CA PRO A 89 -4.28 2.87 4.90
C PRO A 89 -4.78 3.52 3.63
N LEU A 90 -4.24 3.13 2.47
CA LEU A 90 -4.99 3.35 1.25
C LEU A 90 -6.19 2.43 1.33
N GLN A 91 -7.29 2.96 1.88
CA GLN A 91 -8.49 2.20 2.11
C GLN A 91 -9.28 2.12 0.81
N ARG A 92 -9.38 0.92 0.24
CA ARG A 92 -10.32 0.64 -0.84
C ARG A 92 -11.64 0.19 -0.23
N PHE A 93 -12.67 1.03 -0.33
CA PHE A 93 -14.01 0.70 0.16
C PHE A 93 -14.73 -0.30 -0.75
N ARG A 94 -14.44 -0.27 -2.06
CA ARG A 94 -15.11 -1.10 -3.07
C ARG A 94 -14.19 -1.37 -4.27
N ASN A 95 -14.20 -2.58 -4.79
CA ASN A 95 -13.63 -2.97 -6.08
C ASN A 95 -14.74 -3.38 -7.05
N TYR A 96 -14.46 -3.48 -8.36
CA TYR A 96 -15.46 -3.80 -9.38
C TYR A 96 -16.15 -5.15 -9.19
N GLU A 97 -15.41 -6.16 -8.73
CA GLU A 97 -15.87 -7.56 -8.71
C GLU A 97 -16.55 -8.00 -7.41
N GLU A 98 -16.54 -7.18 -6.34
CA GLU A 98 -17.14 -7.64 -5.08
C GLU A 98 -18.68 -7.60 -5.13
N PRO A 99 -19.40 -8.27 -4.21
CA PRO A 99 -20.85 -8.26 -4.14
C PRO A 99 -21.45 -6.88 -3.80
N ARG A 100 -22.74 -6.66 -4.12
CA ARG A 100 -23.44 -5.37 -3.90
C ARG A 100 -23.50 -4.95 -2.44
N GLU A 101 -23.56 -5.91 -1.53
CA GLU A 101 -23.55 -5.72 -0.08
C GLU A 101 -22.30 -4.96 0.38
N THR A 102 -21.20 -5.06 -0.37
CA THR A 102 -19.96 -4.33 -0.09
C THR A 102 -20.12 -2.81 -0.24
N ASN A 103 -21.16 -2.32 -0.91
CA ASN A 103 -21.42 -0.89 -1.07
C ASN A 103 -21.57 -0.18 0.29
N GLU A 104 -22.04 -0.85 1.33
CA GLU A 104 -22.21 -0.26 2.67
C GLU A 104 -20.90 0.23 3.28
N ARG A 105 -19.75 -0.30 2.82
CA ARG A 105 -18.43 0.17 3.28
C ARG A 105 -18.19 1.64 2.97
N ILE A 106 -18.87 2.24 1.99
CA ILE A 106 -18.73 3.68 1.70
C ILE A 106 -19.07 4.54 2.92
N PHE A 107 -19.98 4.10 3.79
CA PHE A 107 -20.35 4.81 5.02
C PHE A 107 -19.29 4.73 6.12
N GLN A 108 -18.28 3.87 5.97
CA GLN A 108 -17.12 3.83 6.85
C GLN A 108 -16.12 4.94 6.50
N PHE A 109 -16.24 5.56 5.31
CA PHE A 109 -15.43 6.72 4.97
C PHE A 109 -15.76 7.86 5.93
N ARG A 110 -14.72 8.38 6.57
CA ARG A 110 -14.82 9.56 7.40
C ARG A 110 -13.74 10.53 6.94
N ALA A 111 -14.13 11.75 6.64
CA ALA A 111 -13.24 12.82 6.23
C ALA A 111 -12.50 13.42 7.45
N TYR A 112 -11.73 12.59 8.16
CA TYR A 112 -10.79 13.02 9.19
C TYR A 112 -9.39 12.53 8.84
N ALA A 113 -8.37 13.28 9.28
CA ALA A 113 -6.96 13.04 9.03
C ALA A 113 -6.43 13.57 7.68
N ASN A 114 -5.24 13.09 7.35
CA ASN A 114 -4.38 13.53 6.27
C ASN A 114 -4.69 12.81 4.95
N ASN A 115 -4.43 13.47 3.83
CA ASN A 115 -4.58 12.95 2.49
C ASN A 115 -3.28 13.07 1.69
N ARG A 116 -2.75 11.91 1.27
CA ARG A 116 -1.57 11.83 0.41
C ARG A 116 -1.98 11.57 -1.04
N ASP A 117 -2.61 12.57 -1.63
CA ASP A 117 -3.31 12.47 -2.92
C ASP A 117 -2.43 11.90 -4.04
N GLY A 118 -1.17 12.34 -4.15
CA GLY A 118 -0.24 11.78 -5.13
C GLY A 118 -0.03 10.27 -4.98
N LEU A 119 0.07 9.76 -3.75
CA LEU A 119 0.17 8.31 -3.51
C LEU A 119 -1.14 7.59 -3.90
N ALA A 120 -2.29 8.16 -3.54
CA ALA A 120 -3.59 7.58 -3.90
C ALA A 120 -3.78 7.50 -5.42
N LEU A 121 -3.50 8.60 -6.14
CA LEU A 121 -3.58 8.67 -7.60
C LEU A 121 -2.62 7.70 -8.28
N LYS A 122 -1.38 7.61 -7.79
CA LYS A 122 -0.40 6.65 -8.29
C LYS A 122 -0.91 5.22 -8.17
N THR A 123 -1.42 4.84 -7.00
CA THR A 123 -1.87 3.47 -6.75
C THR A 123 -3.12 3.13 -7.57
N VAL A 124 -4.13 4.02 -7.57
CA VAL A 124 -5.35 3.80 -8.36
C VAL A 124 -5.05 3.82 -9.86
N GLY A 125 -4.20 4.72 -10.32
CA GLY A 125 -3.76 4.78 -11.73
C GLY A 125 -3.08 3.49 -12.17
N SER A 126 -2.12 2.98 -11.38
CA SER A 126 -1.49 1.68 -11.66
C SER A 126 -2.49 0.52 -11.68
N SER A 127 -3.41 0.46 -10.71
CA SER A 127 -4.44 -0.59 -10.66
C SER A 127 -5.42 -0.51 -11.84
N LEU A 128 -5.78 0.70 -12.29
CA LEU A 128 -6.63 0.89 -13.47
C LEU A 128 -5.96 0.42 -14.76
N MET A 129 -4.63 0.53 -14.87
CA MET A 129 -3.90 0.06 -16.06
C MET A 129 -3.87 -1.47 -16.19
N GLU A 130 -3.96 -2.20 -15.07
CA GLU A 130 -3.98 -3.68 -15.06
C GLU A 130 -5.34 -4.25 -15.52
N ARG A 131 -6.37 -3.42 -15.51
CA ARG A 131 -7.73 -3.80 -15.91
C ARG A 131 -7.81 -4.02 -17.43
N PRO A 132 -8.65 -4.93 -17.94
CA PRO A 132 -8.75 -5.20 -19.38
C PRO A 132 -9.57 -4.16 -20.17
N GLU A 133 -10.40 -3.36 -19.51
CA GLU A 133 -11.31 -2.43 -20.19
C GLU A 133 -10.54 -1.34 -20.97
N LYS A 134 -10.90 -1.08 -22.22
CA LYS A 134 -10.24 -0.07 -23.07
C LYS A 134 -10.27 1.33 -22.47
N ASN A 135 -11.44 1.78 -22.04
CA ASN A 135 -11.64 3.12 -21.52
C ASN A 135 -11.39 3.16 -20.02
N LYS A 136 -10.41 3.96 -19.60
CA LYS A 136 -10.03 4.15 -18.20
C LYS A 136 -10.43 5.54 -17.75
N ILE A 137 -11.31 5.62 -16.77
CA ILE A 137 -11.80 6.88 -16.23
C ILE A 137 -11.54 6.91 -14.74
N LEU A 138 -10.93 8.01 -14.27
CA LEU A 138 -10.70 8.29 -12.87
C LEU A 138 -11.38 9.61 -12.50
N ILE A 139 -12.33 9.52 -11.58
CA ILE A 139 -13.01 10.67 -10.98
C ILE A 139 -12.43 10.89 -9.59
N VAL A 140 -11.92 12.09 -9.33
CA VAL A 140 -11.26 12.42 -8.07
C VAL A 140 -12.07 13.49 -7.36
N LEU A 141 -12.65 13.15 -6.20
CA LEU A 141 -13.28 14.13 -5.32
C LEU A 141 -12.21 14.77 -4.44
N SER A 142 -12.02 16.09 -4.53
CA SER A 142 -10.97 16.80 -3.78
C SER A 142 -11.43 18.17 -3.30
N ASP A 143 -10.87 18.61 -2.18
CA ASP A 143 -10.97 19.96 -1.65
C ASP A 143 -9.74 20.83 -2.03
N GLY A 144 -8.83 20.29 -2.85
CA GLY A 144 -7.63 20.99 -3.30
C GLY A 144 -6.51 21.09 -2.25
N LYS A 145 -6.59 20.33 -1.14
CA LYS A 145 -5.62 20.42 -0.03
C LYS A 145 -4.85 19.10 0.17
N PRO A 146 -3.90 18.74 -0.71
CA PRO A 146 -3.06 17.57 -0.45
C PRO A 146 -2.17 17.83 0.78
N CYS A 147 -2.40 17.07 1.87
CA CYS A 147 -1.73 17.29 3.15
C CYS A 147 -1.51 15.98 3.93
N ASP A 148 -0.26 15.63 4.22
CA ASP A 148 0.14 14.51 5.06
C ASP A 148 1.17 14.96 6.11
N MET A 149 0.62 15.36 7.25
CA MET A 149 1.33 15.79 8.46
C MET A 149 1.92 14.58 9.20
N SER A 150 3.20 14.66 9.57
CA SER A 150 3.79 13.66 10.46
C SER A 150 3.22 13.77 11.88
N ILE A 151 2.97 12.63 12.53
CA ILE A 151 2.84 12.60 13.98
C ILE A 151 4.21 12.93 14.56
N GLN A 152 4.30 14.01 15.34
CA GLN A 152 5.54 14.35 16.04
C GLN A 152 5.78 13.37 17.17
N ARG A 153 6.90 12.65 17.13
CA ARG A 153 7.33 11.77 18.23
C ARG A 153 8.65 12.23 18.85
N PRO A 154 8.73 12.43 20.18
CA PRO A 154 9.98 12.79 20.84
C PRO A 154 11.08 11.76 20.57
N GLY A 155 12.30 12.21 20.29
CA GLY A 155 13.48 11.34 20.14
C GLY A 155 13.68 10.70 18.76
N THR A 156 12.82 10.95 17.77
CA THR A 156 12.98 10.39 16.42
C THR A 156 13.12 11.46 15.34
N ARG A 157 13.74 11.08 14.22
CA ARG A 157 13.88 11.97 13.06
C ARG A 157 12.50 12.15 12.43
N GLN A 158 11.95 13.36 12.56
CA GLN A 158 10.66 13.68 11.98
C GLN A 158 10.72 13.57 10.45
N PRO A 159 9.83 12.80 9.81
CA PRO A 159 9.70 12.86 8.37
C PRO A 159 9.25 14.26 7.94
N LYS A 160 9.72 14.69 6.77
CA LYS A 160 9.28 15.96 6.19
C LYS A 160 7.77 15.89 5.96
N ILE A 161 7.07 16.93 6.42
CA ILE A 161 5.66 17.16 6.13
C ILE A 161 5.44 17.12 4.62
N TYR A 162 4.31 16.54 4.21
CA TYR A 162 3.81 16.58 2.84
C TYR A 162 2.71 17.63 2.78
N ASP A 163 3.06 18.85 2.38
CA ASP A 163 2.11 19.95 2.27
C ASP A 163 2.56 20.95 1.18
N GLY A 164 1.74 21.98 0.98
CA GLY A 164 2.03 23.13 0.15
C GLY A 164 2.51 22.78 -1.25
N GLU A 165 3.50 23.52 -1.74
CA GLU A 165 4.03 23.38 -3.11
C GLU A 165 4.53 21.99 -3.45
N LYS A 166 5.11 21.28 -2.48
CA LYS A 166 5.64 19.94 -2.70
C LYS A 166 4.50 18.95 -2.92
N ALA A 167 3.47 19.01 -2.08
CA ALA A 167 2.29 18.16 -2.20
C ALA A 167 1.54 18.44 -3.50
N VAL A 168 1.31 19.71 -3.82
CA VAL A 168 0.65 20.12 -5.06
C VAL A 168 1.40 19.64 -6.30
N LYS A 169 2.73 19.78 -6.36
CA LYS A 169 3.53 19.32 -7.50
C LYS A 169 3.52 17.80 -7.65
N ASP A 170 3.56 17.07 -6.54
CA ASP A 170 3.49 15.61 -6.49
C ASP A 170 2.13 15.10 -7.00
N THR A 171 1.02 15.64 -6.48
CA THR A 171 -0.34 15.31 -6.95
C THR A 171 -0.50 15.65 -8.43
N ALA A 172 -0.09 16.84 -8.85
CA ALA A 172 -0.19 17.26 -10.26
C ALA A 172 0.66 16.38 -11.20
N TYR A 173 1.82 15.91 -10.73
CA TYR A 173 2.65 14.99 -11.48
C TYR A 173 1.95 13.65 -11.71
N GLU A 174 1.33 13.08 -10.68
CA GLU A 174 0.63 11.80 -10.80
C GLU A 174 -0.65 11.92 -11.65
N VAL A 175 -1.37 13.06 -11.60
CA VAL A 175 -2.46 13.36 -12.55
C VAL A 175 -1.95 13.36 -14.00
N ARG A 176 -0.86 14.09 -14.28
CA ARG A 176 -0.26 14.13 -15.63
C ARG A 176 0.22 12.76 -16.09
N ARG A 177 0.84 12.00 -15.19
CA ARG A 177 1.32 10.65 -15.47
C ARG A 177 0.18 9.71 -15.84
N ALA A 178 -0.90 9.70 -15.07
CA ALA A 178 -2.09 8.90 -15.37
C ALA A 178 -2.71 9.28 -16.73
N ARG A 179 -2.82 10.59 -17.03
CA ARG A 179 -3.30 11.07 -18.33
C ARG A 179 -2.41 10.64 -19.48
N ASN A 180 -1.09 10.70 -19.32
CA ASN A 180 -0.13 10.22 -20.33
C ASN A 180 -0.20 8.70 -20.55
N GLN A 181 -0.76 7.94 -19.62
CA GLN A 181 -1.03 6.51 -19.76
C GLN A 181 -2.40 6.21 -20.40
N GLY A 182 -3.13 7.23 -20.83
CA GLY A 182 -4.45 7.09 -21.44
C GLY A 182 -5.61 7.05 -20.44
N ILE A 183 -5.35 7.30 -19.15
CA ILE A 183 -6.42 7.41 -18.14
C ILE A 183 -7.03 8.80 -18.22
N PHE A 184 -8.34 8.87 -18.46
CA PHE A 184 -9.07 10.12 -18.35
C PHE A 184 -9.26 10.49 -16.88
N VAL A 185 -8.56 11.52 -16.41
CA VAL A 185 -8.63 12.00 -15.02
C VAL A 185 -9.39 13.31 -14.93
N ILE A 186 -10.49 13.31 -14.17
CA ILE A 186 -11.28 14.50 -13.85
C ILE A 186 -11.27 14.80 -12.35
N GLY A 187 -10.87 16.03 -12.01
CA GLY A 187 -11.03 16.56 -10.65
C GLY A 187 -12.43 17.08 -10.42
N ILE A 188 -13.04 16.72 -9.29
CA ILE A 188 -14.30 17.28 -8.83
C ILE A 188 -14.01 18.03 -7.55
N PHE A 189 -14.01 19.33 -7.68
CA PHE A 189 -13.63 20.25 -6.64
C PHE A 189 -14.84 20.60 -5.79
N VAL A 190 -14.72 20.35 -4.49
CA VAL A 190 -15.75 20.67 -3.47
C VAL A 190 -15.19 21.62 -2.41
N GLY A 191 -13.97 22.15 -2.63
CA GLY A 191 -13.30 23.08 -1.71
C GLY A 191 -13.81 24.53 -1.81
N ASN A 192 -13.18 25.41 -1.02
CA ASN A 192 -13.50 26.83 -1.05
C ASN A 192 -12.82 27.50 -2.24
N GLU A 193 -13.22 28.74 -2.54
CA GLU A 193 -12.71 29.45 -3.71
C GLU A 193 -11.20 29.77 -3.62
N GLU A 194 -10.65 29.83 -2.40
CA GLU A 194 -9.23 30.06 -2.13
C GLU A 194 -8.34 28.95 -2.71
N GLU A 195 -8.79 27.70 -2.64
CA GLU A 195 -8.05 26.53 -3.13
C GLU A 195 -8.26 26.27 -4.62
N LEU A 196 -9.15 27.02 -5.29
CA LEU A 196 -9.42 26.87 -6.72
C LEU A 196 -8.16 27.01 -7.58
N SER A 197 -7.24 27.89 -7.16
CA SER A 197 -5.95 28.07 -7.84
C SER A 197 -5.06 26.83 -7.75
N VAL A 198 -5.08 26.13 -6.62
CA VAL A 198 -4.35 24.87 -6.40
C VAL A 198 -4.97 23.75 -7.22
N GLU A 199 -6.30 23.63 -7.19
CA GLU A 199 -7.03 22.63 -7.95
C GLU A 199 -6.74 22.74 -9.46
N LYS A 200 -6.77 23.97 -10.00
CA LYS A 200 -6.40 24.27 -11.40
C LYS A 200 -4.97 23.84 -11.72
N ARG A 201 -4.03 23.95 -10.78
CA ARG A 201 -2.64 23.51 -11.00
C ARG A 201 -2.50 22.00 -10.98
N ILE A 202 -3.33 21.30 -10.21
CA ILE A 202 -3.33 19.83 -10.12
C ILE A 202 -3.99 19.22 -11.37
N TYR A 203 -5.21 19.65 -11.69
CA TYR A 203 -6.03 19.03 -12.72
C TYR A 203 -6.06 19.79 -14.06
N GLY A 204 -5.49 20.99 -14.13
CA GLY A 204 -5.47 21.80 -15.36
C GLY A 204 -6.87 22.29 -15.72
N LYS A 205 -7.28 22.00 -16.96
CA LYS A 205 -8.62 22.35 -17.48
C LYS A 205 -9.68 21.28 -17.20
N ASP A 206 -9.27 20.07 -16.84
CA ASP A 206 -10.17 18.92 -16.71
C ASP A 206 -10.58 18.73 -15.25
N PHE A 207 -11.26 19.75 -14.71
CA PHE A 207 -11.92 19.68 -13.40
C PHE A 207 -13.26 20.42 -13.43
N ALA A 208 -14.13 20.09 -12.47
CA ALA A 208 -15.41 20.75 -12.28
C ALA A 208 -15.54 21.25 -10.84
N TYR A 209 -15.88 22.53 -10.68
CA TYR A 209 -16.19 23.09 -9.37
C TYR A 209 -17.67 22.91 -9.02
N ILE A 210 -17.95 22.18 -7.95
CA ILE A 210 -19.29 21.86 -7.49
C ILE A 210 -19.55 22.50 -6.14
N ARG A 211 -20.31 23.60 -6.13
CA ARG A 211 -20.78 24.27 -4.91
C ARG A 211 -22.04 23.64 -4.30
N ASN A 212 -22.76 22.84 -5.10
CA ASN A 212 -23.98 22.17 -4.67
C ASN A 212 -23.97 20.72 -5.18
N ILE A 213 -23.99 19.78 -4.24
CA ILE A 213 -23.92 18.33 -4.49
C ILE A 213 -25.06 17.83 -5.40
N SER A 214 -26.23 18.49 -5.40
CA SER A 214 -27.34 18.14 -6.30
C SER A 214 -26.98 18.29 -7.78
N ASN A 215 -25.97 19.08 -8.13
CA ASN A 215 -25.47 19.22 -9.49
C ASN A 215 -24.43 18.17 -9.89
N PHE A 216 -23.96 17.34 -8.96
CA PHE A 216 -22.91 16.37 -9.18
C PHE A 216 -23.21 15.42 -10.33
N SER A 217 -24.34 14.72 -10.26
CA SER A 217 -24.74 13.71 -11.26
C SER A 217 -24.82 14.29 -12.67
N ARG A 218 -25.38 15.49 -12.82
CA ARG A 218 -25.50 16.19 -14.10
C ARG A 218 -24.13 16.56 -14.68
N ILE A 219 -23.25 17.12 -13.87
CA ILE A 219 -21.92 17.55 -14.29
C ILE A 219 -21.10 16.34 -14.71
N VAL A 220 -20.98 15.34 -13.83
CA VAL A 220 -20.22 14.11 -14.10
C VAL A 220 -20.79 13.37 -15.30
N GLY A 221 -22.12 13.24 -15.41
CA GLY A 221 -22.77 12.58 -16.54
C GLY A 221 -22.46 13.27 -17.88
N THR A 222 -22.41 14.61 -17.91
CA THR A 222 -22.02 15.37 -19.11
C THR A 222 -20.56 15.11 -19.48
N PHE A 223 -19.66 15.05 -18.49
CA PHE A 223 -18.25 14.73 -18.72
C PHE A 223 -18.05 13.31 -19.24
N LEU A 224 -18.70 12.32 -18.63
CA LEU A 224 -18.63 10.93 -19.07
C LEU A 224 -19.14 10.77 -20.50
N ARG A 225 -20.28 11.41 -20.83
CA ARG A 225 -20.82 11.38 -22.20
C ARG A 225 -19.83 11.96 -23.21
N ARG A 226 -19.22 13.11 -22.91
CA ARG A 226 -18.18 13.68 -23.79
C ARG A 226 -16.98 12.77 -24.01
N GLN A 227 -16.59 11.95 -23.03
CA GLN A 227 -15.48 11.01 -23.20
C GLN A 227 -15.87 9.79 -24.02
N ILE A 228 -17.08 9.28 -23.82
CA ILE A 228 -17.58 8.10 -24.54
C ILE A 228 -17.90 8.46 -26.00
N ASP A 229 -18.44 9.65 -26.26
CA ASP A 229 -18.82 10.10 -27.60
C ASP A 229 -17.62 10.63 -28.44
N MET A 230 -16.42 10.70 -27.87
CA MET A 230 -15.19 11.06 -28.58
C MET A 230 -14.46 9.85 -29.22
N GLU A 231 -14.99 8.64 -29.02
CA GLU A 231 -14.63 7.44 -29.80
C GLU A 231 -15.53 7.28 -31.04
#